data_AF-A0A9D6QNF3-F1
#
_entry.id   AF-A0A9D6QNF3-F1
#
_cell.length_a   1.000
_cell.length_b   1.000
_cell.length_c   1.000
_cell.angle_alpha   90.00
_cell.angle_beta   90.00
_cell.angle_gamma   90.00
#
_symmetry.space_group_name_H-M   'P 1'
#
loop_
_entity.id
_entity.type
_entity.pdbx_description
1 polymer ?
#
loop_
_entity_poly.entity_id
_entity_poly.type
_entity_poly.pdbx_seq_one_letter_code
_entity_poly.pdbx_strand_id
1 'polypeptide(L)'
;MDAASVFHKSIRIAALLHDIGTFPFSHSIEGSYIRYGYKLEKKGKLPGKQLPNNHEHLGSYIVKNSDFDGGLTRILKKDGFDFAALSKYIKGDSPDMVANQILHSDLDADRMDYLIRDAHHTGIKYGHIDRDYILYHLATFKSANGKECLGIKENAVHAVEDFLIARFAWYSQVVRNSSSAKFDILAAHIAYFLLENKLIYQFHELLEMAGSDPERFFGFNDVYFMSLIQELYWSKRIRDPIVHEQMRMLIYRIAPHTVRLPESSHRILVVDSSGKVSKKEATIRKLEEKVEEIRHVFKKHGKGTEWIIADVPEKDVIFTKDIQTLLRKRSPDGLYSDRDPIKVVDKHGKPSLLVERESSLVGKLANYVNFIPNVYANSAAIELLRDRKIIPRKTSD
;
A
#
# COMPACT_ATOMS: atom_id res chain seq x y z
N MET A 1 35.15 -10.16 -5.80
CA MET A 1 34.23 -10.75 -4.81
C MET A 1 33.72 -12.05 -5.40
N ASP A 2 33.57 -13.10 -4.59
CA ASP A 2 32.89 -14.32 -5.04
C ASP A 2 31.39 -14.05 -5.28
N ALA A 3 30.73 -14.94 -6.02
CA ALA A 3 29.35 -14.76 -6.44
C ALA A 3 28.37 -14.63 -5.25
N ALA A 4 28.60 -15.36 -4.15
CA ALA A 4 27.74 -15.30 -2.97
C ALA A 4 27.89 -13.96 -2.23
N SER A 5 29.12 -13.46 -2.09
CA SER A 5 29.39 -12.13 -1.54
C SER A 5 28.73 -11.02 -2.37
N VAL A 6 28.77 -11.10 -3.70
CA VAL A 6 28.10 -10.14 -4.59
C VAL A 6 26.58 -10.20 -4.38
N PHE A 7 26.00 -11.40 -4.36
CA PHE A 7 24.57 -11.59 -4.13
C PHE A 7 24.12 -10.99 -2.80
N HIS A 8 24.79 -11.33 -1.69
CA HIS A 8 24.43 -10.82 -0.36
C HIS A 8 24.50 -9.28 -0.29
N LYS A 9 25.53 -8.67 -0.87
CA LYS A 9 25.64 -7.21 -0.93
C LYS A 9 24.52 -6.61 -1.79
N SER A 10 24.22 -7.21 -2.94
CA SER A 10 23.13 -6.77 -3.81
C SER A 10 21.77 -6.82 -3.10
N ILE A 11 21.49 -7.86 -2.32
CA ILE A 11 20.25 -7.93 -1.54
C ILE A 11 20.18 -6.83 -0.47
N ARG A 12 21.28 -6.56 0.25
CA ARG A 12 21.31 -5.47 1.24
C ARG A 12 21.13 -4.09 0.59
N ILE A 13 21.73 -3.88 -0.58
CA ILE A 13 21.55 -2.64 -1.35
C ILE A 13 20.10 -2.54 -1.82
N ALA A 14 19.52 -3.61 -2.36
CA ALA A 14 18.12 -3.63 -2.77
C ALA A 14 17.18 -3.37 -1.58
N ALA A 15 17.44 -3.97 -0.41
CA ALA A 15 16.69 -3.70 0.82
C ALA A 15 16.81 -2.23 1.26
N LEU A 16 18.00 -1.63 1.18
CA LEU A 16 18.20 -0.21 1.48
C LEU A 16 17.44 0.71 0.51
N LEU A 17 17.29 0.29 -0.75
CA LEU A 17 16.72 1.10 -1.83
C LEU A 17 15.26 0.75 -2.17
N HIS A 18 14.63 -0.21 -1.49
CA HIS A 18 13.32 -0.72 -1.89
C HIS A 18 12.24 0.38 -1.96
N ASP A 19 12.31 1.33 -1.03
CA ASP A 19 11.37 2.45 -0.89
C ASP A 19 11.92 3.80 -1.40
N ILE A 20 13.01 3.80 -2.18
CA ILE A 20 13.63 5.04 -2.67
C ILE A 20 12.71 5.85 -3.61
N GLY A 21 11.67 5.22 -4.15
CA GLY A 21 10.67 5.85 -5.02
C GLY A 21 9.41 6.33 -4.30
N THR A 22 9.38 6.35 -2.97
CA THR A 22 8.19 6.70 -2.20
C THR A 22 7.78 8.15 -2.39
N PHE A 23 6.46 8.38 -2.49
CA PHE A 23 5.85 9.69 -2.69
C PHE A 23 5.76 10.44 -1.35
N PRO A 24 5.57 11.77 -1.36
CA PRO A 24 5.14 12.50 -0.18
C PRO A 24 3.88 11.85 0.41
N PHE A 25 3.80 11.71 1.74
CA PHE A 25 2.71 10.99 2.43
C PHE A 25 2.50 9.53 1.92
N SER A 26 3.55 8.92 1.36
CA SER A 26 3.62 7.51 0.95
C SER A 26 2.40 7.05 0.13
N HIS A 27 1.72 5.98 0.58
CA HIS A 27 0.60 5.37 -0.11
C HIS A 27 -0.61 6.30 -0.28
N SER A 28 -0.78 7.30 0.60
CA SER A 28 -1.94 8.21 0.58
C SER A 28 -1.98 9.01 -0.72
N ILE A 29 -0.86 9.61 -1.12
CA ILE A 29 -0.77 10.36 -2.38
C ILE A 29 -0.51 9.44 -3.57
N GLU A 30 0.25 8.36 -3.39
CA GLU A 30 0.52 7.38 -4.44
C GLU A 30 -0.78 6.86 -5.09
N GLY A 31 -1.80 6.53 -4.30
CA GLY A 31 -3.10 6.09 -4.82
C GLY A 31 -3.73 7.09 -5.80
N SER A 32 -3.47 8.39 -5.62
CA SER A 32 -3.91 9.42 -6.56
C SER A 32 -3.09 9.45 -7.85
N TYR A 33 -1.79 9.22 -7.80
CA TYR A 33 -0.95 9.06 -9.00
C TYR A 33 -1.31 7.83 -9.81
N ILE A 34 -1.58 6.70 -9.15
CA ILE A 34 -2.04 5.45 -9.78
C ILE A 34 -3.39 5.68 -10.48
N ARG A 35 -4.39 6.20 -9.76
CA ARG A 35 -5.73 6.47 -10.32
C ARG A 35 -5.68 7.47 -11.47
N TYR A 36 -4.86 8.52 -11.37
CA TYR A 36 -4.67 9.49 -12.44
C TYR A 36 -3.99 8.86 -13.66
N GLY A 37 -2.98 8.01 -13.46
CA GLY A 37 -2.34 7.23 -14.52
C GLY A 37 -3.33 6.37 -15.31
N TYR A 38 -4.15 5.57 -14.60
CA TYR A 38 -5.21 4.77 -15.24
C TYR A 38 -6.23 5.62 -15.99
N LYS A 39 -6.56 6.82 -15.49
CA LYS A 39 -7.46 7.76 -16.19
C LYS A 39 -6.84 8.28 -17.48
N LEU A 40 -5.55 8.61 -17.49
CA LEU A 40 -4.85 9.04 -18.71
C LEU A 40 -4.74 7.90 -19.73
N GLU A 41 -4.45 6.69 -19.26
CA GLU A 41 -4.40 5.48 -20.09
C GLU A 41 -5.74 5.24 -20.80
N LYS A 42 -6.86 5.23 -20.06
CA LYS A 42 -8.21 5.09 -20.65
C LYS A 42 -8.55 6.16 -21.68
N LYS A 43 -7.92 7.34 -21.59
CA LYS A 43 -8.10 8.46 -22.53
C LYS A 43 -7.11 8.44 -23.70
N GLY A 44 -6.17 7.49 -23.76
CA GLY A 44 -5.09 7.46 -24.74
C GLY A 44 -4.12 8.64 -24.61
N LYS A 45 -4.03 9.24 -23.43
CA LYS A 45 -3.25 10.47 -23.15
C LYS A 45 -2.03 10.22 -22.27
N LEU A 46 -1.67 8.97 -22.02
CA LEU A 46 -0.51 8.64 -21.20
C LEU A 46 0.77 8.87 -22.02
N PRO A 47 1.67 9.78 -21.61
CA PRO A 47 2.93 9.98 -22.30
C PRO A 47 3.88 8.80 -22.03
N GLY A 48 4.45 8.21 -23.09
CA GLY A 48 5.48 7.16 -22.98
C GLY A 48 4.96 5.73 -22.77
N LYS A 49 5.80 4.85 -22.20
CA LYS A 49 5.46 3.46 -21.92
C LYS A 49 4.41 3.39 -20.79
N GLN A 50 3.43 2.49 -20.95
CA GLN A 50 2.45 2.15 -19.92
C GLN A 50 3.18 1.56 -18.70
N LEU A 51 3.38 2.40 -17.68
CA LEU A 51 3.96 1.99 -16.42
C LEU A 51 2.99 2.37 -15.29
N PRO A 52 2.79 1.48 -14.30
CA PRO A 52 2.15 1.86 -13.06
C PRO A 52 2.86 3.07 -12.44
N ASN A 53 2.08 4.11 -12.11
CA ASN A 53 2.57 5.30 -11.45
C ASN A 53 2.72 5.05 -9.93
N ASN A 54 3.58 4.09 -9.57
CA ASN A 54 3.78 3.64 -8.19
C ASN A 54 5.25 3.81 -7.75
N HIS A 55 5.52 3.64 -6.46
CA HIS A 55 6.85 3.85 -5.87
C HIS A 55 7.88 2.83 -6.36
N GLU A 56 7.50 1.55 -6.52
CA GLU A 56 8.40 0.49 -7.05
C GLU A 56 8.94 0.85 -8.44
N HIS A 57 8.08 1.41 -9.31
CA HIS A 57 8.44 1.84 -10.65
C HIS A 57 9.32 3.09 -10.63
N LEU A 58 9.02 4.07 -9.77
CA LEU A 58 9.86 5.25 -9.60
C LEU A 58 11.23 4.87 -9.03
N GLY A 59 11.29 4.04 -8.00
CA GLY A 59 12.53 3.58 -7.38
C GLY A 59 13.44 2.82 -8.35
N SER A 60 12.85 1.88 -9.11
CA SER A 60 13.55 1.19 -10.19
C SER A 60 14.06 2.14 -11.27
N TYR A 61 13.31 3.21 -11.59
CA TYR A 61 13.75 4.21 -12.54
C TYR A 61 14.96 4.99 -12.02
N ILE A 62 14.92 5.45 -10.76
CA ILE A 62 16.03 6.17 -10.12
C ILE A 62 17.31 5.32 -10.17
N VAL A 63 17.24 4.04 -9.81
CA VAL A 63 18.39 3.12 -9.81
C VAL A 63 19.00 2.92 -11.20
N LYS A 64 18.20 3.02 -12.27
CA LYS A 64 18.66 2.81 -13.65
C LYS A 64 19.12 4.07 -14.38
N ASN A 65 18.64 5.24 -13.98
CA ASN A 65 18.78 6.47 -14.77
C ASN A 65 19.49 7.61 -14.03
N SER A 66 20.05 7.36 -12.85
CA SER A 66 20.84 8.35 -12.10
C SER A 66 22.34 8.21 -12.41
N ASP A 67 22.71 8.29 -13.69
CA ASP A 67 24.09 8.16 -14.15
C ASP A 67 24.83 9.51 -14.23
N PHE A 68 24.72 10.30 -13.16
CA PHE A 68 25.40 11.57 -12.96
C PHE A 68 26.34 11.50 -11.74
N ASP A 69 27.13 12.54 -11.49
CA ASP A 69 28.05 12.55 -10.35
C ASP A 69 27.29 12.47 -9.01
N GLY A 70 27.64 11.50 -8.16
CA GLY A 70 26.89 11.18 -6.94
C GLY A 70 25.58 10.40 -7.14
N GLY A 71 25.17 10.11 -8.39
CA GLY A 71 23.96 9.35 -8.68
C GLY A 71 24.10 7.85 -8.40
N LEU A 72 23.00 7.17 -8.04
CA LEU A 72 23.01 5.76 -7.67
C LEU A 72 23.51 4.87 -8.81
N THR A 73 23.08 5.10 -10.05
CA THR A 73 23.56 4.31 -11.20
C THR A 73 25.07 4.42 -11.36
N ARG A 74 25.64 5.62 -11.20
CA ARG A 74 27.09 5.86 -11.28
C ARG A 74 27.85 5.17 -10.16
N ILE A 75 27.36 5.27 -8.91
CA ILE A 75 27.94 4.64 -7.72
C ILE A 75 27.94 3.12 -7.88
N LEU A 76 26.80 2.54 -8.24
CA LEU A 76 26.66 1.09 -8.42
C LEU A 76 27.59 0.56 -9.52
N LYS A 77 27.68 1.28 -10.66
CA LYS A 77 28.62 0.94 -11.74
C LYS A 77 30.07 0.97 -11.27
N LYS A 78 30.47 2.01 -10.53
CA LYS A 78 31.84 2.17 -10.02
C LYS A 78 32.25 1.01 -9.11
N ASP A 79 31.32 0.53 -8.28
CA ASP A 79 31.56 -0.56 -7.33
C ASP A 79 31.31 -1.95 -7.94
N GLY A 80 31.00 -2.03 -9.24
CA GLY A 80 30.85 -3.29 -9.97
C GLY A 80 29.52 -4.01 -9.74
N PHE A 81 28.48 -3.31 -9.31
CA PHE A 81 27.14 -3.87 -9.14
C PHE A 81 26.29 -3.75 -10.42
N ASP A 82 25.50 -4.79 -10.68
CA ASP A 82 24.50 -4.77 -11.75
C ASP A 82 23.25 -4.01 -11.27
N PHE A 83 23.17 -2.72 -11.61
CA PHE A 83 22.03 -1.86 -11.32
C PHE A 83 20.73 -2.35 -12.00
N ALA A 84 20.82 -3.07 -13.14
CA ALA A 84 19.65 -3.63 -13.80
C ALA A 84 19.09 -4.80 -12.99
N ALA A 85 19.93 -5.68 -12.46
CA ALA A 85 19.53 -6.72 -11.52
C ALA A 85 18.94 -6.13 -10.22
N LEU A 86 19.61 -5.13 -9.62
CA LEU A 86 19.09 -4.42 -8.43
C LEU A 86 17.72 -3.80 -8.67
N SER A 87 17.52 -3.17 -9.83
CA SER A 87 16.23 -2.58 -10.20
C SER A 87 15.10 -3.61 -10.32
N LYS A 88 15.43 -4.89 -10.53
CA LYS A 88 14.48 -6.01 -10.55
C LYS A 88 14.21 -6.56 -9.16
N TYR A 89 15.24 -6.62 -8.31
CA TYR A 89 15.06 -6.97 -6.91
C TYR A 89 14.10 -5.99 -6.21
N ILE A 90 14.26 -4.68 -6.43
CA ILE A 90 13.40 -3.62 -5.85
C ILE A 90 11.94 -3.69 -6.31
N LYS A 91 11.69 -4.21 -7.51
CA LYS A 91 10.32 -4.42 -8.01
C LYS A 91 9.73 -5.76 -7.59
N GLY A 92 10.53 -6.64 -7.01
CA GLY A 92 10.19 -8.03 -6.80
C GLY A 92 9.86 -8.79 -8.10
N ASP A 93 10.49 -8.41 -9.23
CA ASP A 93 10.33 -9.04 -10.55
C ASP A 93 11.60 -9.80 -11.01
N SER A 94 12.50 -10.11 -10.06
CA SER A 94 13.75 -10.81 -10.34
C SER A 94 13.54 -12.28 -10.69
N PRO A 95 14.39 -12.88 -11.54
CA PRO A 95 14.40 -14.34 -11.71
C PRO A 95 14.83 -15.10 -10.44
N ASP A 96 15.52 -14.43 -9.52
CA ASP A 96 15.94 -14.99 -8.23
C ASP A 96 14.79 -14.96 -7.23
N MET A 97 14.32 -16.15 -6.85
CA MET A 97 13.16 -16.28 -5.97
C MET A 97 13.49 -15.91 -4.53
N VAL A 98 14.68 -16.27 -4.03
CA VAL A 98 15.11 -15.94 -2.67
C VAL A 98 15.18 -14.41 -2.52
N ALA A 99 15.73 -13.71 -3.51
CA ALA A 99 15.77 -12.25 -3.52
C ALA A 99 14.37 -11.63 -3.41
N ASN A 100 13.44 -12.09 -4.26
CA ASN A 100 12.07 -11.62 -4.25
C ASN A 100 11.36 -11.95 -2.93
N GLN A 101 11.62 -13.11 -2.33
CA GLN A 101 10.98 -13.53 -1.08
C GLN A 101 11.49 -12.77 0.14
N ILE A 102 12.79 -12.43 0.18
CA ILE A 102 13.38 -11.62 1.25
C ILE A 102 12.84 -10.19 1.23
N LEU A 103 12.56 -9.64 0.04
CA LEU A 103 12.18 -8.24 -0.14
C LEU A 103 10.66 -8.01 -0.29
N HIS A 104 9.92 -8.97 -0.84
CA HIS A 104 8.51 -8.78 -1.21
C HIS A 104 7.69 -10.08 -0.99
N SER A 105 7.42 -10.48 0.24
CA SER A 105 6.63 -11.69 0.52
C SER A 105 5.73 -11.54 1.75
N ASP A 106 4.99 -12.58 2.12
CA ASP A 106 4.29 -12.54 3.39
C ASP A 106 5.22 -12.54 4.61
N LEU A 107 6.50 -12.92 4.45
CA LEU A 107 7.53 -12.94 5.50
C LEU A 107 8.82 -12.29 4.96
N ASP A 108 8.75 -11.00 4.64
CA ASP A 108 9.88 -10.21 4.13
C ASP A 108 10.50 -9.29 5.20
N ALA A 109 11.66 -8.73 4.88
CA ALA A 109 12.40 -7.85 5.77
C ALA A 109 11.72 -6.48 5.99
N ASP A 110 11.03 -5.96 4.97
CA ASP A 110 10.29 -4.70 5.04
C ASP A 110 9.18 -4.77 6.10
N ARG A 111 8.32 -5.80 6.03
CA ARG A 111 7.21 -5.98 6.97
C ARG A 111 7.67 -6.24 8.39
N MET A 112 8.76 -6.98 8.57
CA MET A 112 9.35 -7.15 9.90
C MET A 112 9.83 -5.81 10.48
N ASP A 113 10.47 -4.97 9.68
CA ASP A 113 10.97 -3.67 10.13
C ASP A 113 9.83 -2.70 10.45
N TYR A 114 8.89 -2.46 9.52
CA TYR A 114 7.85 -1.46 9.77
C TYR A 114 6.93 -1.86 10.92
N LEU A 115 6.63 -3.15 11.12
CA LEU A 115 5.76 -3.56 12.23
C LEU A 115 6.39 -3.24 13.59
N ILE A 116 7.68 -3.51 13.74
CA ILE A 116 8.43 -3.21 14.97
C ILE A 116 8.61 -1.70 15.12
N ARG A 117 9.03 -1.02 14.04
CA ARG A 117 9.29 0.42 14.02
C ARG A 117 8.02 1.20 14.34
N ASP A 118 6.91 0.88 13.71
CA ASP A 118 5.65 1.59 13.94
C ASP A 118 5.10 1.31 15.31
N ALA A 119 5.17 0.07 15.81
CA ALA A 119 4.80 -0.25 17.18
C ALA A 119 5.60 0.59 18.19
N HIS A 120 6.91 0.74 17.96
CA HIS A 120 7.78 1.58 18.78
C HIS A 120 7.37 3.07 18.74
N HIS A 121 7.18 3.65 17.55
CA HIS A 121 6.91 5.09 17.40
C HIS A 121 5.46 5.48 17.74
N THR A 122 4.50 4.58 17.53
CA THR A 122 3.08 4.82 17.86
C THR A 122 2.73 4.45 19.31
N GLY A 123 3.56 3.65 19.97
CA GLY A 123 3.29 3.08 21.29
C GLY A 123 2.25 1.95 21.29
N ILE A 124 1.80 1.50 20.12
CA ILE A 124 0.82 0.42 19.97
C ILE A 124 1.51 -0.93 20.13
N LYS A 125 0.99 -1.77 21.03
CA LYS A 125 1.62 -3.06 21.39
C LYS A 125 1.38 -4.22 20.41
N TYR A 126 0.58 -4.02 19.35
CA TYR A 126 0.22 -5.09 18.39
C TYR A 126 1.39 -5.56 17.50
N GLY A 127 2.59 -4.96 17.57
CA GLY A 127 3.76 -5.30 16.75
C GLY A 127 4.91 -6.02 17.49
N HIS A 128 4.64 -6.65 18.63
CA HIS A 128 5.64 -7.51 19.28
C HIS A 128 5.76 -8.84 18.52
N ILE A 129 6.77 -8.94 17.67
CA ILE A 129 7.12 -10.15 16.92
C ILE A 129 8.48 -10.67 17.40
N ASP A 130 8.64 -11.99 17.50
CA ASP A 130 9.94 -12.59 17.78
C ASP A 130 10.77 -12.69 16.49
N ARG A 131 11.25 -11.53 16.04
CA ARG A 131 12.05 -11.41 14.81
C ARG A 131 13.28 -12.31 14.85
N ASP A 132 13.98 -12.35 15.99
CA ASP A 132 15.25 -13.07 16.09
C ASP A 132 15.03 -14.59 16.01
N TYR A 133 13.95 -15.10 16.62
CA TYR A 133 13.56 -16.50 16.47
C TYR A 133 13.13 -16.85 15.03
N ILE A 134 12.39 -15.96 14.36
CA ILE A 134 12.04 -16.13 12.94
C ILE A 134 13.32 -16.19 12.08
N LEU A 135 14.23 -15.22 12.24
CA LEU A 135 15.48 -15.14 11.47
C LEU A 135 16.35 -16.38 11.68
N TYR A 136 16.46 -16.87 12.92
CA TYR A 136 17.22 -18.09 13.24
C TYR A 136 16.66 -19.34 12.55
N HIS A 137 15.35 -19.37 12.30
CA HIS A 137 14.66 -20.51 11.68
C HIS A 137 14.44 -20.37 10.17
N LEU A 138 14.88 -19.27 9.54
CA LEU A 138 14.87 -19.18 8.09
C LEU A 138 15.75 -20.28 7.49
N ALA A 139 15.28 -20.85 6.39
CA ALA A 139 15.95 -21.91 5.66
C ALA A 139 15.73 -21.74 4.16
N THR A 140 16.62 -22.31 3.37
CA THR A 140 16.40 -22.45 1.94
C THR A 140 16.06 -23.89 1.58
N PHE A 141 15.31 -24.07 0.50
CA PHE A 141 14.99 -25.37 -0.06
C PHE A 141 14.93 -25.28 -1.59
N LYS A 142 15.05 -26.43 -2.26
CA LYS A 142 14.88 -26.51 -3.71
C LYS A 142 13.43 -26.83 -4.05
N SER A 143 12.79 -25.98 -4.85
CA SER A 143 11.47 -26.31 -5.41
C SER A 143 11.56 -27.40 -6.48
N ALA A 144 10.41 -27.93 -6.91
CA ALA A 144 10.32 -29.03 -7.88
C ALA A 144 11.03 -28.73 -9.23
N ASN A 145 11.13 -27.46 -9.61
CA ASN A 145 11.85 -26.98 -10.80
C ASN A 145 13.34 -26.68 -10.54
N GLY A 146 13.89 -27.07 -9.39
CA GLY A 146 15.30 -26.91 -9.03
C GLY A 146 15.72 -25.50 -8.60
N LYS A 147 14.78 -24.55 -8.46
CA LYS A 147 15.08 -23.20 -7.97
C LYS A 147 15.24 -23.16 -6.46
N GLU A 148 16.22 -22.41 -5.99
CA GLU A 148 16.35 -22.09 -4.56
C GLU A 148 15.20 -21.18 -4.14
N CYS A 149 14.56 -21.51 -3.02
CA CYS A 149 13.44 -20.76 -2.45
C CYS A 149 13.66 -20.59 -0.94
N LEU A 150 13.11 -19.52 -0.38
CA LEU A 150 13.07 -19.25 1.04
C LEU A 150 11.88 -19.94 1.71
N GLY A 151 12.13 -20.53 2.88
CA GLY A 151 11.14 -21.08 3.78
C GLY A 151 11.52 -20.85 5.25
N ILE A 152 10.65 -21.32 6.14
CA ILE A 152 10.84 -21.31 7.59
C ILE A 152 10.82 -22.75 8.10
N LYS A 153 11.71 -23.10 9.04
CA LYS A 153 11.65 -24.42 9.70
C LYS A 153 10.36 -24.56 10.51
N GLU A 154 9.82 -25.78 10.57
CA GLU A 154 8.54 -26.05 11.22
C GLU A 154 8.46 -25.64 12.71
N ASN A 155 9.58 -25.60 13.42
CA ASN A 155 9.66 -25.13 14.81
C ASN A 155 9.28 -23.65 15.00
N ALA A 156 9.26 -22.85 13.93
CA ALA A 156 8.93 -21.43 13.97
C ALA A 156 7.59 -21.08 13.33
N VAL A 157 6.74 -22.07 13.07
CA VAL A 157 5.38 -21.84 12.54
C VAL A 157 4.60 -20.87 13.43
N HIS A 158 4.59 -21.07 14.75
CA HIS A 158 3.82 -20.20 15.65
C HIS A 158 4.35 -18.76 15.71
N ALA A 159 5.68 -18.57 15.69
CA ALA A 159 6.26 -17.23 15.63
C ALA A 159 5.87 -16.49 14.33
N VAL A 160 5.79 -17.23 13.22
CA VAL A 160 5.30 -16.69 11.95
C VAL A 160 3.79 -16.41 11.99
N GLU A 161 2.99 -17.26 12.64
CA GLU A 161 1.56 -17.00 12.83
C GLU A 161 1.32 -15.73 13.64
N ASP A 162 2.05 -15.55 14.74
CA ASP A 162 2.02 -14.34 15.56
C ASP A 162 2.38 -13.09 14.74
N PHE A 163 3.40 -13.19 13.89
CA PHE A 163 3.76 -12.13 12.95
C PHE A 163 2.62 -11.76 11.99
N LEU A 164 1.92 -12.74 11.41
CA LEU A 164 0.80 -12.48 10.49
C LEU A 164 -0.42 -11.91 11.24
N ILE A 165 -0.67 -12.35 12.47
CA ILE A 165 -1.72 -11.81 13.33
C ILE A 165 -1.42 -10.36 13.71
N ALA A 166 -0.18 -10.07 14.12
CA ALA A 166 0.31 -8.72 14.39
C ALA A 166 0.10 -7.80 13.17
N ARG A 167 0.47 -8.27 11.98
CA ARG A 167 0.29 -7.52 10.72
C ARG A 167 -1.18 -7.21 10.42
N PHE A 168 -2.05 -8.21 10.58
CA PHE A 168 -3.49 -8.05 10.38
C PHE A 168 -4.11 -7.01 11.34
N ALA A 169 -3.68 -7.04 12.61
CA ALA A 169 -4.10 -6.07 13.62
C ALA A 169 -3.55 -4.66 13.34
N TRP A 170 -2.26 -4.54 13.01
CA TRP A 170 -1.59 -3.27 12.69
C TRP A 170 -2.31 -2.52 11.56
N TYR A 171 -2.67 -3.20 10.47
CA TYR A 171 -3.37 -2.53 9.37
C TYR A 171 -4.70 -1.90 9.83
N SER A 172 -5.43 -2.60 10.68
CA SER A 172 -6.74 -2.13 11.17
C SER A 172 -6.61 -0.96 12.15
N GLN A 173 -5.60 -1.01 13.03
CA GLN A 173 -5.45 -0.09 14.16
C GLN A 173 -4.59 1.13 13.85
N VAL A 174 -3.66 1.01 12.90
CA VAL A 174 -2.71 2.06 12.51
C VAL A 174 -3.12 2.63 11.16
N VAL A 175 -3.03 1.83 10.09
CA VAL A 175 -3.28 2.29 8.71
C VAL A 175 -4.73 2.73 8.52
N ARG A 176 -5.70 1.97 9.04
CA ARG A 176 -7.13 2.27 8.93
C ARG A 176 -7.70 2.97 10.15
N ASN A 177 -6.86 3.50 11.02
CA ASN A 177 -7.34 4.24 12.19
C ASN A 177 -8.22 5.41 11.74
N SER A 178 -9.43 5.49 12.27
CA SER A 178 -10.38 6.53 11.90
C SER A 178 -9.90 7.97 12.18
N SER A 179 -8.87 8.15 13.02
CA SER A 179 -8.28 9.47 13.29
C SER A 179 -7.27 9.89 12.23
N SER A 180 -6.48 8.96 11.69
CA SER A 180 -5.40 9.22 10.73
C SER A 180 -5.86 9.09 9.29
N ALA A 181 -6.61 8.02 8.97
CA ALA A 181 -7.08 7.71 7.62
C ALA A 181 -7.92 8.84 6.99
N LYS A 182 -8.53 9.67 7.84
CA LYS A 182 -9.24 10.90 7.46
C LYS A 182 -8.35 11.94 6.80
N PHE A 183 -7.12 12.11 7.26
CA PHE A 183 -6.19 13.06 6.67
C PHE A 183 -5.52 12.47 5.43
N ASP A 184 -5.29 11.16 5.42
CA ASP A 184 -4.77 10.45 4.24
C ASP A 184 -5.69 10.61 3.04
N ILE A 185 -7.00 10.40 3.22
CA ILE A 185 -7.95 10.56 2.12
C ILE A 185 -8.09 12.03 1.68
N LEU A 186 -7.93 13.00 2.59
CA LEU A 186 -7.91 14.42 2.23
C LEU A 186 -6.68 14.74 1.38
N ALA A 187 -5.49 14.31 1.81
CA ALA A 187 -4.25 14.47 1.06
C ALA A 187 -4.37 13.81 -0.33
N ALA A 188 -4.92 12.59 -0.40
CA ALA A 188 -5.18 11.89 -1.65
C ALA A 188 -6.12 12.69 -2.57
N HIS A 189 -7.23 13.20 -2.06
CA HIS A 189 -8.21 13.95 -2.86
C HIS A 189 -7.63 15.28 -3.36
N ILE A 190 -6.90 16.00 -2.51
CA ILE A 190 -6.17 17.22 -2.90
C ILE A 190 -5.15 16.89 -3.99
N ALA A 191 -4.30 15.88 -3.78
CA ALA A 191 -3.27 15.49 -4.76
C ALA A 191 -3.88 15.10 -6.11
N TYR A 192 -5.00 14.36 -6.13
CA TYR A 192 -5.71 14.03 -7.35
C TYR A 192 -6.19 15.28 -8.09
N PHE A 193 -6.80 16.22 -7.37
CA PHE A 193 -7.22 17.50 -7.96
C PHE A 193 -6.03 18.30 -8.52
N LEU A 194 -4.91 18.36 -7.80
CA LEU A 194 -3.71 19.05 -8.28
C LEU A 194 -3.13 18.40 -9.54
N LEU A 195 -3.15 17.06 -9.64
CA LEU A 195 -2.73 16.33 -10.83
C LEU A 195 -3.62 16.65 -12.04
N GLU A 196 -4.94 16.72 -11.85
CA GLU A 196 -5.89 17.08 -12.90
C GLU A 196 -5.66 18.49 -13.44
N ASN A 197 -5.27 19.41 -12.55
CA ASN A 197 -5.08 20.81 -12.87
C ASN A 197 -3.61 21.18 -13.19
N LYS A 198 -2.71 20.18 -13.24
CA LYS A 198 -1.26 20.37 -13.49
C LYS A 198 -0.61 21.36 -12.52
N LEU A 199 -0.99 21.26 -11.24
CA LEU A 199 -0.48 22.09 -10.15
C LEU A 199 0.55 21.37 -9.27
N ILE A 200 0.71 20.07 -9.47
CA ILE A 200 1.72 19.21 -8.83
C ILE A 200 2.44 18.43 -9.93
N TYR A 201 3.69 18.04 -9.70
CA TYR A 201 4.46 17.23 -10.66
C TYR A 201 3.72 15.94 -11.02
N GLN A 202 3.54 15.71 -12.31
CA GLN A 202 3.02 14.44 -12.84
C GLN A 202 4.10 13.37 -12.84
N PHE A 203 3.70 12.10 -12.90
CA PHE A 203 4.63 10.98 -12.80
C PHE A 203 5.77 11.02 -13.83
N HIS A 204 5.48 11.40 -15.09
CA HIS A 204 6.51 11.50 -16.13
C HIS A 204 7.52 12.63 -15.86
N GLU A 205 7.08 13.74 -15.27
CA GLU A 205 7.97 14.83 -14.82
C GLU A 205 8.86 14.36 -13.68
N LEU A 206 8.34 13.52 -12.76
CA LEU A 206 9.16 12.91 -11.70
C LEU A 206 10.25 12.01 -12.28
N LEU A 207 9.95 11.19 -13.30
CA LEU A 207 10.94 10.37 -13.99
C LEU A 207 12.01 11.25 -14.66
N GLU A 208 11.60 12.28 -15.39
CA GLU A 208 12.52 13.20 -16.06
C GLU A 208 13.44 13.91 -15.07
N MET A 209 12.89 14.48 -13.99
CA MET A 209 13.68 15.14 -12.95
C MET A 209 14.65 14.17 -12.28
N ALA A 210 14.23 12.95 -11.95
CA ALA A 210 15.11 11.96 -11.32
C ALA A 210 16.38 11.62 -12.13
N GLY A 211 16.32 11.75 -13.46
CA GLY A 211 17.47 11.53 -14.34
C GLY A 211 18.23 12.79 -14.75
N SER A 212 17.55 13.93 -14.87
CA SER A 212 18.11 15.15 -15.48
C SER A 212 18.28 16.35 -14.52
N ASP A 213 17.50 16.41 -13.45
CA ASP A 213 17.51 17.47 -12.44
C ASP A 213 17.28 16.87 -11.03
N PRO A 214 18.27 16.11 -10.51
CA PRO A 214 18.12 15.34 -9.28
C PRO A 214 17.95 16.22 -8.04
N GLU A 215 18.55 17.42 -8.00
CA GLU A 215 18.39 18.35 -6.89
C GLU A 215 16.93 18.78 -6.74
N ARG A 216 16.26 19.07 -7.86
CA ARG A 216 14.83 19.37 -7.85
C ARG A 216 13.98 18.16 -7.49
N PHE A 217 14.36 16.97 -7.96
CA PHE A 217 13.69 15.72 -7.59
C PHE A 217 13.74 15.47 -6.07
N PHE A 218 14.87 15.71 -5.40
CA PHE A 218 14.99 15.55 -3.94
C PHE A 218 14.09 16.51 -3.15
N GLY A 219 13.72 17.63 -3.77
CA GLY A 219 12.70 18.54 -3.24
C GLY A 219 11.30 17.93 -3.21
N PHE A 220 11.00 16.87 -3.98
CA PHE A 220 9.70 16.20 -4.01
C PHE A 220 9.50 15.32 -2.76
N ASN A 221 9.15 15.96 -1.65
CA ASN A 221 8.96 15.35 -0.34
C ASN A 221 7.75 15.98 0.40
N ASP A 222 7.53 15.61 1.65
CA ASP A 222 6.42 16.12 2.46
C ASP A 222 6.44 17.66 2.60
N VAL A 223 7.63 18.26 2.68
CA VAL A 223 7.79 19.72 2.76
C VAL A 223 7.30 20.37 1.46
N TYR A 224 7.62 19.80 0.30
CA TYR A 224 7.09 20.28 -0.98
C TYR A 224 5.56 20.22 -1.01
N PHE A 225 4.98 19.06 -0.68
CA PHE A 225 3.54 18.89 -0.75
C PHE A 225 2.81 19.86 0.19
N MET A 226 3.29 19.99 1.44
CA MET A 226 2.71 20.92 2.40
C MET A 226 2.91 22.38 2.00
N SER A 227 4.08 22.75 1.50
CA SER A 227 4.35 24.13 1.05
C SER A 227 3.50 24.50 -0.16
N LEU A 228 3.33 23.59 -1.11
CA LEU A 228 2.46 23.77 -2.28
C LEU A 228 1.01 24.00 -1.84
N ILE A 229 0.50 23.19 -0.91
CA ILE A 229 -0.86 23.36 -0.38
C ILE A 229 -1.00 24.72 0.30
N GLN A 230 -0.01 25.15 1.09
CA GLN A 230 -0.04 26.45 1.74
C GLN A 230 -0.03 27.58 0.70
N GLU A 231 0.88 27.56 -0.27
CA GLU A 231 0.89 28.58 -1.32
C GLU A 231 -0.46 28.68 -2.03
N LEU A 232 -1.03 27.55 -2.45
CA LEU A 232 -2.30 27.50 -3.17
C LEU A 232 -3.50 27.96 -2.34
N TYR A 233 -3.51 27.67 -1.04
CA TYR A 233 -4.54 28.10 -0.11
C TYR A 233 -4.50 29.61 0.12
N TRP A 234 -3.34 30.17 0.51
CA TRP A 234 -3.23 31.60 0.84
C TRP A 234 -3.33 32.51 -0.39
N SER A 235 -2.81 32.07 -1.54
CA SER A 235 -2.96 32.80 -2.81
C SER A 235 -4.38 32.78 -3.37
N LYS A 236 -5.26 31.92 -2.83
CA LYS A 236 -6.63 31.69 -3.34
C LYS A 236 -6.66 31.30 -4.82
N ARG A 237 -5.60 30.62 -5.29
CA ARG A 237 -5.51 30.14 -6.69
C ARG A 237 -6.53 29.03 -6.97
N ILE A 238 -6.87 28.24 -5.96
CA ILE A 238 -7.94 27.23 -6.05
C ILE A 238 -9.28 27.87 -5.66
N ARG A 239 -10.20 27.94 -6.63
CA ARG A 239 -11.56 28.49 -6.44
C ARG A 239 -12.60 27.44 -6.06
N ASP A 240 -12.27 26.16 -6.17
CA ASP A 240 -13.16 25.07 -5.75
C ASP A 240 -13.33 25.14 -4.22
N PRO A 241 -14.55 25.40 -3.72
CA PRO A 241 -14.76 25.60 -2.28
C PRO A 241 -14.53 24.33 -1.46
N ILE A 242 -14.76 23.15 -2.05
CA ILE A 242 -14.53 21.86 -1.39
C ILE A 242 -13.03 21.64 -1.24
N VAL A 243 -12.26 21.75 -2.32
CA VAL A 243 -10.81 21.54 -2.26
C VAL A 243 -10.14 22.60 -1.39
N HIS A 244 -10.61 23.85 -1.45
CA HIS A 244 -10.10 24.93 -0.60
C HIS A 244 -10.38 24.67 0.89
N GLU A 245 -11.55 24.15 1.26
CA GLU A 245 -11.82 23.70 2.62
C GLU A 245 -10.92 22.53 3.02
N GLN A 246 -10.74 21.54 2.15
CA GLN A 246 -9.90 20.37 2.44
C GLN A 246 -8.43 20.75 2.66
N MET A 247 -7.89 21.68 1.87
CA MET A 247 -6.56 22.26 2.10
C MET A 247 -6.48 22.88 3.49
N ARG A 248 -7.46 23.72 3.87
CA ARG A 248 -7.56 24.29 5.23
C ARG A 248 -7.59 23.20 6.30
N MET A 249 -8.37 22.16 6.08
CA MET A 249 -8.54 21.06 7.01
C MET A 249 -7.22 20.31 7.24
N LEU A 250 -6.44 20.09 6.19
CA LEU A 250 -5.14 19.46 6.29
C LEU A 250 -4.11 20.37 6.99
N ILE A 251 -4.04 21.66 6.61
CA ILE A 251 -3.12 22.65 7.20
C ILE A 251 -3.35 22.81 8.71
N TYR A 252 -4.61 22.93 9.14
CA TYR A 252 -4.98 23.20 10.53
C TYR A 252 -5.38 21.95 11.31
N ARG A 253 -5.18 20.75 10.74
CA ARG A 253 -5.55 19.47 11.35
C ARG A 253 -7.02 19.44 11.82
N ILE A 254 -7.93 19.99 11.01
CA ILE A 254 -9.37 19.96 11.27
C ILE A 254 -9.91 18.66 10.68
N ALA A 255 -10.20 17.69 11.56
CA ALA A 255 -10.63 16.37 11.11
C ALA A 255 -12.04 16.42 10.48
N PRO A 256 -12.26 15.75 9.34
CA PRO A 256 -13.59 15.51 8.82
C PRO A 256 -14.40 14.58 9.73
N HIS A 257 -15.72 14.66 9.62
CA HIS A 257 -16.62 13.79 10.37
C HIS A 257 -16.72 12.41 9.73
N THR A 258 -16.74 11.36 10.55
CA THR A 258 -17.06 10.01 10.06
C THR A 258 -18.57 9.89 9.93
N VAL A 259 -19.04 9.51 8.74
CA VAL A 259 -20.45 9.21 8.48
C VAL A 259 -20.64 7.70 8.65
N ARG A 260 -21.41 7.29 9.66
CA ARG A 260 -21.70 5.87 9.89
C ARG A 260 -22.90 5.45 9.03
N LEU A 261 -22.62 4.85 7.87
CA LEU A 261 -23.62 4.22 7.02
C LEU A 261 -23.62 2.69 7.25
N PRO A 262 -24.77 2.01 7.26
CA PRO A 262 -24.83 0.54 7.33
C PRO A 262 -23.94 -0.15 6.30
N GLU A 263 -23.88 0.40 5.09
CA GLU A 263 -23.06 -0.07 3.96
C GLU A 263 -21.55 0.08 4.22
N SER A 264 -21.16 1.03 5.07
CA SER A 264 -19.77 1.28 5.47
C SER A 264 -19.34 0.55 6.75
N SER A 265 -20.20 -0.31 7.31
CA SER A 265 -19.86 -1.04 8.53
C SER A 265 -18.67 -1.99 8.30
N HIS A 266 -17.72 -2.00 9.24
CA HIS A 266 -16.58 -2.91 9.20
C HIS A 266 -17.06 -4.36 9.25
N ARG A 267 -16.52 -5.22 8.39
CA ARG A 267 -16.94 -6.62 8.26
C ARG A 267 -15.74 -7.50 7.97
N ILE A 268 -15.77 -8.71 8.54
CA ILE A 268 -14.96 -9.80 8.03
C ILE A 268 -15.71 -10.44 6.85
N LEU A 269 -15.11 -10.38 5.67
CA LEU A 269 -15.62 -11.05 4.47
C LEU A 269 -14.93 -12.40 4.29
N VAL A 270 -15.60 -13.31 3.57
CA VAL A 270 -15.11 -14.67 3.34
C VAL A 270 -14.68 -14.81 1.88
N VAL A 271 -13.55 -15.44 1.64
CA VAL A 271 -13.11 -15.89 0.32
C VAL A 271 -13.89 -17.15 -0.02
N ASP A 272 -14.63 -17.12 -1.12
CA ASP A 272 -15.41 -18.27 -1.58
C ASP A 272 -14.52 -19.36 -2.21
N SER A 273 -15.12 -20.50 -2.53
CA SER A 273 -14.43 -21.61 -3.20
C SER A 273 -13.84 -21.26 -4.56
N SER A 274 -14.26 -20.14 -5.16
CA SER A 274 -13.70 -19.61 -6.40
C SER A 274 -12.50 -18.69 -6.17
N GLY A 275 -12.03 -18.50 -4.93
CA GLY A 275 -10.94 -17.59 -4.59
C GLY A 275 -11.31 -16.12 -4.77
N LYS A 276 -12.59 -15.77 -4.69
CA LYS A 276 -13.07 -14.37 -4.72
C LYS A 276 -13.60 -13.98 -3.35
N VAL A 277 -13.40 -12.72 -2.97
CA VAL A 277 -13.97 -12.19 -1.73
C VAL A 277 -15.47 -12.03 -1.90
N SER A 278 -16.22 -12.96 -1.29
CA SER A 278 -17.67 -13.02 -1.42
C SER A 278 -18.31 -11.72 -0.95
N LYS A 279 -19.28 -11.23 -1.75
CA LYS A 279 -20.07 -10.01 -1.48
C LYS A 279 -19.27 -8.70 -1.41
N LYS A 280 -17.95 -8.68 -1.63
CA LYS A 280 -17.12 -7.46 -1.59
C LYS A 280 -17.58 -6.43 -2.63
N GLU A 281 -17.57 -6.81 -3.91
CA GLU A 281 -17.98 -5.92 -5.01
C GLU A 281 -19.42 -5.42 -4.85
N ALA A 282 -20.34 -6.30 -4.43
CA ALA A 282 -21.72 -5.92 -4.16
C ALA A 282 -21.84 -4.93 -2.99
N THR A 283 -20.99 -5.05 -1.96
CA THR A 283 -20.96 -4.13 -0.82
C THR A 283 -20.39 -2.77 -1.23
N ILE A 284 -19.29 -2.76 -2.01
CA ILE A 284 -18.70 -1.54 -2.58
C ILE A 284 -19.73 -0.81 -3.44
N ARG A 285 -20.38 -1.51 -4.37
CA ARG A 285 -21.41 -0.92 -5.22
C ARG A 285 -22.55 -0.28 -4.43
N LYS A 286 -23.07 -0.97 -3.40
CA LYS A 286 -24.12 -0.42 -2.52
C LYS A 286 -23.65 0.83 -1.78
N LEU A 287 -22.41 0.83 -1.30
CA LEU A 287 -21.82 2.00 -0.64
C LEU A 287 -21.70 3.19 -1.62
N GLU A 288 -21.21 2.94 -2.83
CA GLU A 288 -21.09 3.95 -3.88
C GLU A 288 -22.45 4.52 -4.30
N GLU A 289 -23.46 3.67 -4.50
CA GLU A 289 -24.85 4.06 -4.76
C GLU A 289 -25.38 4.97 -3.65
N LYS A 290 -25.17 4.60 -2.38
CA LYS A 290 -25.62 5.39 -1.23
C LYS A 290 -24.91 6.75 -1.15
N VAL A 291 -23.62 6.78 -1.45
CA VAL A 291 -22.82 8.02 -1.46
C VAL A 291 -23.25 8.93 -2.60
N GLU A 292 -23.60 8.38 -3.76
CA GLU A 292 -24.13 9.17 -4.88
C GLU A 292 -25.54 9.71 -4.61
N GLU A 293 -26.40 8.93 -3.94
CA GLU A 293 -27.69 9.42 -3.43
C GLU A 293 -27.50 10.64 -2.51
N ILE A 294 -26.54 10.56 -1.59
CA ILE A 294 -26.20 11.68 -0.70
C ILE A 294 -25.68 12.89 -1.49
N ARG A 295 -24.82 12.68 -2.50
CA ARG A 295 -24.37 13.78 -3.38
C ARG A 295 -25.53 14.41 -4.15
N HIS A 296 -26.55 13.65 -4.54
CA HIS A 296 -27.75 14.20 -5.15
C HIS A 296 -28.53 15.08 -4.17
N VAL A 297 -28.62 14.69 -2.88
CA VAL A 297 -29.19 15.53 -1.82
C VAL A 297 -28.41 16.84 -1.68
N PHE A 298 -27.07 16.80 -1.70
CA PHE A 298 -26.24 18.00 -1.64
C PHE A 298 -26.48 18.92 -2.84
N LYS A 299 -26.59 18.38 -4.05
CA LYS A 299 -26.91 19.18 -5.25
C LYS A 299 -28.29 19.84 -5.18
N LYS A 300 -29.28 19.17 -4.59
CA LYS A 300 -30.66 19.65 -4.51
C LYS A 300 -30.91 20.64 -3.36
N HIS A 301 -30.17 20.48 -2.25
CA HIS A 301 -30.49 21.14 -0.99
C HIS A 301 -29.30 21.80 -0.29
N GLY A 302 -28.08 21.60 -0.78
CA GLY A 302 -26.87 22.20 -0.25
C GLY A 302 -26.57 23.57 -0.83
N LYS A 303 -25.52 24.18 -0.30
CA LYS A 303 -24.99 25.49 -0.69
C LYS A 303 -23.77 25.37 -1.63
N GLY A 304 -23.41 24.15 -2.02
CA GLY A 304 -22.27 23.88 -2.91
C GLY A 304 -20.94 23.74 -2.17
N THR A 305 -20.97 23.60 -0.85
CA THR A 305 -19.78 23.40 0.00
C THR A 305 -19.77 22.01 0.65
N GLU A 306 -20.91 21.32 0.65
CA GLU A 306 -21.09 20.00 1.24
C GLU A 306 -20.39 18.94 0.40
N TRP A 307 -19.60 18.10 1.05
CA TRP A 307 -18.92 16.99 0.38
C TRP A 307 -18.94 15.72 1.21
N ILE A 308 -18.87 14.59 0.50
CA ILE A 308 -18.80 13.24 1.07
C ILE A 308 -17.84 12.40 0.24
N ILE A 309 -16.96 11.65 0.92
CA ILE A 309 -15.96 10.78 0.31
C ILE A 309 -16.09 9.38 0.91
N ALA A 310 -16.23 8.39 0.04
CA ALA A 310 -16.08 6.99 0.38
C ALA A 310 -14.60 6.60 0.25
N ASP A 311 -14.04 6.10 1.33
CA ASP A 311 -12.68 5.60 1.42
C ASP A 311 -12.72 4.07 1.53
N VAL A 312 -12.61 3.42 0.37
CA VAL A 312 -12.68 1.97 0.22
C VAL A 312 -11.25 1.42 0.09
N PRO A 313 -10.86 0.40 0.89
CA PRO A 313 -9.53 -0.19 0.78
C PRO A 313 -9.24 -0.71 -0.64
N GLU A 314 -8.17 -0.20 -1.25
CA GLU A 314 -7.72 -0.64 -2.58
C GLU A 314 -7.14 -2.06 -2.55
N LYS A 315 -6.41 -2.39 -1.48
CA LYS A 315 -5.84 -3.72 -1.23
C LYS A 315 -6.61 -4.44 -0.12
N ASP A 316 -6.73 -5.75 -0.27
CA ASP A 316 -7.34 -6.61 0.74
C ASP A 316 -6.44 -6.80 1.96
N VAL A 317 -7.05 -6.71 3.14
CA VAL A 317 -6.37 -6.95 4.42
C VAL A 317 -6.52 -8.41 4.76
N ILE A 318 -5.46 -9.18 4.53
CA ILE A 318 -5.42 -10.63 4.71
C ILE A 318 -4.21 -11.04 5.54
N PHE A 319 -4.34 -12.17 6.24
CA PHE A 319 -3.19 -12.81 6.89
C PHE A 319 -2.20 -13.32 5.86
N THR A 320 -2.68 -14.07 4.87
CA THR A 320 -1.94 -14.65 3.76
C THR A 320 -2.96 -15.04 2.68
N LYS A 321 -2.51 -15.27 1.45
CA LYS A 321 -3.37 -15.82 0.40
C LYS A 321 -3.81 -17.24 0.76
N ASP A 322 -5.09 -17.54 0.56
CA ASP A 322 -5.63 -18.88 0.73
C ASP A 322 -5.21 -19.82 -0.42
N ILE A 323 -5.32 -21.13 -0.17
CA ILE A 323 -4.89 -22.17 -1.11
C ILE A 323 -5.64 -22.14 -2.45
N GLN A 324 -6.94 -21.82 -2.46
CA GLN A 324 -7.75 -21.80 -3.68
C GLN A 324 -7.32 -20.62 -4.57
N THR A 325 -7.10 -19.46 -3.97
CA THR A 325 -6.57 -18.28 -4.68
C THR A 325 -5.20 -18.55 -5.28
N LEU A 326 -4.34 -19.29 -4.58
CA LEU A 326 -3.01 -19.65 -5.08
C LEU A 326 -3.09 -20.63 -6.27
N LEU A 327 -3.91 -21.68 -6.15
CA LEU A 327 -4.11 -22.69 -7.20
C LEU A 327 -4.71 -22.13 -8.49
N ARG A 328 -5.45 -21.02 -8.44
CA ARG A 328 -5.95 -20.33 -9.64
C ARG A 328 -4.86 -19.75 -10.53
N LYS A 329 -3.73 -19.36 -9.93
CA LYS A 329 -2.64 -18.67 -10.65
C LYS A 329 -1.55 -19.62 -11.11
N ARG A 330 -1.41 -20.80 -10.50
CA ARG A 330 -0.31 -21.73 -10.75
C ARG A 330 -0.71 -23.18 -10.57
N SER A 331 0.00 -24.07 -11.27
CA SER A 331 -0.03 -25.49 -10.99
C SER A 331 0.46 -25.81 -9.57
N PRO A 332 0.08 -26.95 -8.97
CA PRO A 332 0.51 -27.37 -7.64
C PRO A 332 2.03 -27.29 -7.42
N ASP A 333 2.83 -27.75 -8.39
CA ASP A 333 4.30 -27.71 -8.30
C ASP A 333 4.87 -26.28 -8.38
N GLY A 334 4.13 -25.35 -8.99
CA GLY A 334 4.51 -23.94 -9.12
C GLY A 334 4.20 -23.09 -7.88
N LEU A 335 3.42 -23.62 -6.92
CA LEU A 335 3.01 -22.93 -5.69
C LEU A 335 4.18 -22.66 -4.75
N TYR A 336 5.09 -23.65 -4.63
CA TYR A 336 6.27 -23.53 -3.79
C TYR A 336 7.31 -22.55 -4.35
N SER A 337 7.19 -22.20 -5.64
CA SER A 337 7.94 -21.14 -6.32
C SER A 337 7.15 -19.84 -6.47
N ASP A 338 6.00 -19.69 -5.81
CA ASP A 338 5.35 -18.38 -5.68
C ASP A 338 6.18 -17.53 -4.71
N ARG A 339 6.14 -16.21 -4.84
CA ARG A 339 6.89 -15.30 -3.99
C ARG A 339 6.20 -15.09 -2.64
N ASP A 340 4.88 -14.89 -2.66
CA ASP A 340 4.17 -14.34 -1.50
C ASP A 340 3.94 -15.36 -0.36
N PRO A 341 3.35 -16.56 -0.58
CA PRO A 341 2.91 -17.41 0.51
C PRO A 341 4.10 -17.98 1.31
N ILE A 342 3.93 -18.16 2.62
CA ILE A 342 4.98 -18.72 3.46
C ILE A 342 5.11 -20.23 3.25
N LYS A 343 6.35 -20.69 3.07
CA LYS A 343 6.72 -22.10 2.98
C LYS A 343 7.31 -22.56 4.29
N VAL A 344 6.80 -23.67 4.80
CA VAL A 344 7.29 -24.37 5.98
C VAL A 344 8.11 -25.58 5.52
N VAL A 345 9.33 -25.70 6.01
CA VAL A 345 10.24 -26.82 5.73
C VAL A 345 10.25 -27.74 6.95
N ASP A 346 9.89 -29.01 6.75
CA ASP A 346 9.91 -30.01 7.82
C ASP A 346 11.34 -30.50 8.13
N LYS A 347 11.49 -31.30 9.19
CA LYS A 347 12.77 -31.91 9.57
C LYS A 347 13.44 -32.79 8.49
N HIS A 348 12.70 -33.20 7.46
CA HIS A 348 13.19 -33.99 6.33
C HIS A 348 13.53 -33.12 5.10
N GLY A 349 13.37 -31.80 5.20
CA GLY A 349 13.61 -30.87 4.10
C GLY A 349 12.44 -30.77 3.11
N LYS A 350 11.28 -31.36 3.41
CA LYS A 350 10.11 -31.31 2.54
C LYS A 350 9.34 -30.01 2.77
N PRO A 351 9.06 -29.21 1.72
CA PRO A 351 8.28 -27.99 1.85
C PRO A 351 6.77 -28.29 1.88
N SER A 352 6.04 -27.49 2.64
CA SER A 352 4.58 -27.32 2.55
C SER A 352 4.24 -25.83 2.65
N LEU A 353 3.07 -25.39 2.20
CA LEU A 353 2.62 -24.03 2.50
C LEU A 353 2.09 -23.95 3.93
N LEU A 354 2.24 -22.79 4.57
CA LEU A 354 1.65 -22.55 5.89
C LEU A 354 0.12 -22.78 5.88
N VAL A 355 -0.54 -22.44 4.76
CA VAL A 355 -2.00 -22.57 4.59
C VAL A 355 -2.47 -24.00 4.31
N GLU A 356 -1.57 -24.91 3.94
CA GLU A 356 -1.90 -26.32 3.69
C GLU A 356 -1.87 -27.15 4.99
N ARG A 357 -1.22 -26.65 6.04
CA ARG A 357 -1.05 -27.41 7.28
C ARG A 357 -2.33 -27.37 8.11
N GLU A 358 -2.85 -28.53 8.47
CA GLU A 358 -4.05 -28.65 9.31
C GLU A 358 -3.87 -28.01 10.70
N SER A 359 -2.65 -28.01 11.21
CA SER A 359 -2.27 -27.41 12.50
C SER A 359 -2.11 -25.88 12.44
N SER A 360 -2.21 -25.26 11.26
CA SER A 360 -2.07 -23.83 11.07
C SER A 360 -3.37 -23.10 11.40
N LEU A 361 -3.36 -22.27 12.44
CA LEU A 361 -4.44 -21.35 12.76
C LEU A 361 -4.60 -20.33 11.63
N VAL A 362 -3.50 -19.78 11.15
CA VAL A 362 -3.54 -18.79 10.06
C VAL A 362 -4.04 -19.41 8.76
N GLY A 363 -3.77 -20.71 8.51
CA GLY A 363 -4.34 -21.44 7.38
C GLY A 363 -5.87 -21.45 7.40
N LYS A 364 -6.48 -21.61 8.58
CA LYS A 364 -7.94 -21.52 8.76
C LYS A 364 -8.45 -20.09 8.61
N LEU A 365 -7.64 -19.11 9.00
CA LEU A 365 -7.97 -17.68 8.92
C LEU A 365 -7.72 -17.06 7.54
N ALA A 366 -6.97 -17.72 6.65
CA ALA A 366 -6.60 -17.20 5.32
C ALA A 366 -7.81 -16.93 4.41
N ASN A 367 -8.94 -17.60 4.67
CA ASN A 367 -10.19 -17.38 3.93
C ASN A 367 -10.95 -16.12 4.37
N TYR A 368 -10.39 -15.32 5.27
CA TYR A 368 -11.05 -14.12 5.79
C TYR A 368 -10.31 -12.85 5.39
N VAL A 369 -11.08 -11.85 5.01
CA VAL A 369 -10.59 -10.52 4.62
C VAL A 369 -11.20 -9.48 5.54
N ASN A 370 -10.37 -8.62 6.11
CA ASN A 370 -10.88 -7.48 6.87
C ASN A 370 -11.28 -6.35 5.93
N PHE A 371 -12.58 -6.14 5.77
CA PHE A 371 -13.12 -5.08 4.93
C PHE A 371 -13.53 -3.88 5.80
N ILE A 372 -12.72 -2.81 5.71
CA ILE A 372 -12.82 -1.61 6.54
C ILE A 372 -13.04 -0.37 5.65
N PRO A 373 -14.21 -0.22 5.01
CA PRO A 373 -14.55 1.01 4.32
C PRO A 373 -14.85 2.11 5.34
N ASN A 374 -14.50 3.35 5.01
CA ASN A 374 -14.88 4.52 5.79
C ASN A 374 -15.59 5.54 4.91
N VAL A 375 -16.40 6.39 5.52
CA VAL A 375 -17.07 7.50 4.84
C VAL A 375 -16.85 8.77 5.63
N TYR A 376 -16.44 9.82 4.94
CA TYR A 376 -16.09 11.10 5.55
C TYR A 376 -16.84 12.25 4.90
N ALA A 377 -17.20 13.25 5.70
CA ALA A 377 -17.89 14.44 5.24
C ALA A 377 -17.48 15.67 6.07
N ASN A 378 -17.66 16.87 5.50
CA ASN A 378 -17.48 18.11 6.27
C ASN A 378 -18.68 18.41 7.18
N SER A 379 -18.51 19.42 8.04
CA SER A 379 -19.55 19.84 9.00
C SER A 379 -20.85 20.27 8.30
N ALA A 380 -20.76 21.01 7.19
CA ALA A 380 -21.94 21.45 6.42
C ALA A 380 -22.75 20.26 5.88
N ALA A 381 -22.08 19.23 5.35
CA ALA A 381 -22.72 17.99 4.95
C ALA A 381 -23.41 17.28 6.12
N ILE A 382 -22.76 17.19 7.29
CA ILE A 382 -23.34 16.55 8.48
C ILE A 382 -24.62 17.26 8.95
N GLU A 383 -24.62 18.59 8.97
CA GLU A 383 -25.79 19.39 9.32
C GLU A 383 -26.95 19.11 8.35
N LEU A 384 -26.68 19.19 7.05
CA LEU A 384 -27.69 18.92 6.02
C LEU A 384 -28.24 17.49 6.11
N LEU A 385 -27.38 16.49 6.33
CA LEU A 385 -27.80 15.10 6.47
C LEU A 385 -28.70 14.88 7.71
N ARG A 386 -28.43 15.58 8.82
CA ARG A 386 -29.26 15.54 10.03
C ARG A 386 -30.60 16.24 9.84
N ASP A 387 -30.61 17.38 9.17
CA ASP A 387 -31.84 18.12 8.86
C ASP A 387 -32.77 17.31 7.97
N ARG A 388 -32.18 16.55 7.04
CA ARG A 388 -32.90 15.62 6.14
C ARG A 388 -33.20 14.26 6.77
N LYS A 389 -32.84 14.02 8.04
CA LYS A 389 -33.02 12.76 8.76
C LYS A 389 -32.41 11.54 8.04
N ILE A 390 -31.35 11.76 7.26
CA ILE A 390 -30.60 10.68 6.58
C ILE A 390 -29.65 10.00 7.57
N ILE A 391 -29.11 10.77 8.51
CA ILE A 391 -28.34 10.27 9.65
C ILE A 391 -29.01 10.72 10.96
N PRO A 392 -28.85 9.95 12.05
CA PRO A 392 -29.43 10.33 13.34
C PRO A 392 -28.95 11.72 13.78
N ARG A 393 -29.86 12.50 14.37
CA ARG A 393 -29.49 13.71 15.11
C ARG A 393 -28.58 13.28 16.26
N LYS A 394 -27.51 14.04 16.50
CA LYS A 394 -26.55 13.77 17.58
C LYS A 394 -27.36 13.55 18.87
N THR A 395 -27.32 12.35 19.45
CA THR A 395 -27.63 12.21 20.87
C THR A 395 -26.57 13.04 21.58
N SER A 396 -27.01 13.94 22.44
CA SER A 396 -26.13 14.64 23.37
C SER A 396 -25.49 13.58 24.26
N ASP A 397 -24.24 13.21 23.95
CA ASP A 397 -23.32 12.57 24.89
C ASP A 397 -22.52 13.66 25.59
#